data_AF-A0A429PAH4-F1
#
_entry.id   AF-A0A429PAH4-F1
#
_cell.length_a   1.000
_cell.length_b   1.000
_cell.length_c   1.000
_cell.angle_alpha   90.00
_cell.angle_beta   90.00
_cell.angle_gamma   90.00
#
_symmetry.space_group_name_H-M   'P 1'
#
loop_
_entity.id
_entity.type
_entity.pdbx_description
1 polymer ?
#
loop_
_entity_poly.entity_id
_entity_poly.type
_entity_poly.pdbx_seq_one_letter_code
_entity_poly.pdbx_strand_id
1 'polypeptide(L)'
;MSPENPLKAAVEKLTEPFRENGPAEGVPGAPSPEAVPVEEPTEPRGPLPPKPDQSGPETVSPTGQPTGAEQARVAQSGSYLTTAQGTRLYDTDHSLKAGPRGPVLLQDHHLREKIMHFDHERIPERVVHARGAGAHGVFRSYGSAAGVTKAAFLAADAE
;
A
#
# COMPACT_ATOMS: atom_id res chain seq x y z
N MET A 1 -22.31 -32.10 -39.10
CA MET A 1 -21.73 -31.85 -37.76
C MET A 1 -20.24 -32.03 -37.88
N SER A 2 -19.47 -30.94 -37.96
CA SER A 2 -18.00 -31.03 -37.99
C SER A 2 -17.51 -31.39 -36.60
N PRO A 3 -16.57 -32.34 -36.45
CA PRO A 3 -16.05 -32.74 -35.14
C PRO A 3 -15.27 -31.56 -34.53
N GLU A 4 -15.54 -31.26 -33.26
CA GLU A 4 -14.83 -30.23 -32.52
C GLU A 4 -13.32 -30.52 -32.53
N ASN A 5 -12.54 -29.47 -32.86
CA ASN A 5 -11.10 -29.57 -32.99
C ASN A 5 -10.49 -30.04 -31.65
N PRO A 6 -9.78 -31.17 -31.59
CA PRO A 6 -9.27 -31.76 -30.34
C PRO A 6 -8.26 -30.84 -29.62
N LEU A 7 -7.58 -29.96 -30.36
CA LEU A 7 -6.70 -28.94 -29.75
C LEU A 7 -7.50 -27.91 -28.96
N LYS A 8 -8.70 -27.55 -29.42
CA LYS A 8 -9.56 -26.57 -28.76
C LYS A 8 -10.09 -27.13 -27.44
N ALA A 9 -10.54 -28.39 -27.46
CA ALA A 9 -10.99 -29.10 -26.25
C ALA A 9 -9.87 -29.30 -25.21
N ALA A 10 -8.63 -29.57 -25.67
CA ALA A 10 -7.47 -29.70 -24.78
C ALA A 10 -7.08 -28.36 -24.13
N VAL A 11 -7.14 -27.27 -24.90
CA VAL A 11 -6.87 -25.92 -24.40
C VAL A 11 -7.95 -25.49 -23.40
N GLU A 12 -9.23 -25.72 -23.70
CA GLU A 12 -10.34 -25.41 -22.79
C GLU A 12 -10.18 -26.13 -21.45
N LYS A 13 -9.91 -27.44 -21.48
CA LYS A 13 -9.73 -28.27 -20.29
C LYS A 13 -8.53 -27.87 -19.43
N LEU A 14 -7.47 -27.33 -20.05
CA LEU A 14 -6.31 -26.79 -19.34
C LEU A 14 -6.57 -25.40 -18.77
N THR A 15 -7.42 -24.59 -19.40
CA THR A 15 -7.72 -23.21 -18.97
C THR A 15 -8.84 -23.10 -17.94
N GLU A 16 -9.83 -23.99 -17.94
CA GLU A 16 -10.93 -24.02 -16.95
C GLU A 16 -10.46 -23.94 -15.48
N PRO A 17 -9.50 -24.76 -15.00
CA PRO A 17 -9.11 -24.73 -13.59
C PRO A 17 -8.44 -23.43 -13.15
N PHE A 18 -7.90 -22.63 -14.08
CA PHE A 18 -7.25 -21.34 -13.80
C PHE A 18 -8.18 -20.13 -13.96
N ARG A 19 -9.38 -20.31 -14.51
CA ARG A 19 -10.33 -19.21 -14.76
C ARG A 19 -11.12 -18.79 -13.52
N GLU A 20 -11.31 -19.69 -12.56
CA GLU A 20 -12.27 -19.44 -11.46
C GLU A 20 -11.71 -19.60 -10.04
N ASN A 21 -10.49 -20.13 -9.87
CA ASN A 21 -9.92 -20.46 -8.53
C ASN A 21 -8.67 -19.64 -8.19
N GLY A 22 -8.71 -18.33 -8.38
CA GLY A 22 -7.74 -17.42 -7.76
C GLY A 22 -8.01 -17.26 -6.26
N PRO A 23 -7.03 -16.86 -5.43
CA PRO A 23 -7.31 -16.44 -4.05
C PRO A 23 -8.38 -15.34 -4.06
N ALA A 24 -9.33 -15.38 -3.12
CA ALA A 24 -10.43 -14.41 -3.05
C ALA A 24 -9.93 -12.95 -2.89
N GLU A 25 -8.73 -12.76 -2.34
CA GLU A 25 -8.05 -11.46 -2.18
C GLU A 25 -7.14 -11.09 -3.36
N GLY A 26 -7.14 -11.88 -4.44
CA GLY A 26 -6.26 -11.71 -5.59
C GLY A 26 -4.86 -12.29 -5.38
N VAL A 27 -4.02 -12.20 -6.42
CA VAL A 27 -2.61 -12.61 -6.34
C VAL A 27 -1.82 -11.50 -5.65
N PRO A 28 -1.10 -11.77 -4.53
CA PRO A 28 -0.25 -10.77 -3.89
C PRO A 28 0.77 -10.18 -4.86
N GLY A 29 0.92 -8.86 -4.87
CA GLY A 29 1.85 -8.16 -5.77
C GLY A 29 1.37 -8.01 -7.22
N ALA A 30 0.10 -8.33 -7.53
CA ALA A 30 -0.49 -7.99 -8.82
C ALA A 30 -0.40 -6.47 -9.07
N PRO A 31 -0.14 -6.01 -10.30
CA PRO A 31 0.01 -4.58 -10.59
C PRO A 31 -1.30 -3.78 -10.44
N SER A 32 -2.46 -4.41 -10.62
CA SER A 32 -3.79 -3.77 -10.60
C SER A 32 -4.81 -4.59 -9.79
N PRO A 33 -5.80 -3.97 -9.12
CA PRO A 33 -6.88 -4.67 -8.40
C PRO A 33 -7.79 -5.50 -9.32
N GLU A 34 -7.96 -5.03 -10.55
CA GLU A 34 -8.74 -5.69 -11.60
C GLU A 34 -7.85 -6.01 -12.80
N ALA A 35 -8.21 -7.09 -13.51
CA ALA A 35 -7.56 -7.46 -14.76
C ALA A 35 -7.79 -6.39 -15.83
N VAL A 36 -6.75 -6.09 -16.62
CA VAL A 36 -6.87 -5.15 -17.74
C VAL A 36 -7.73 -5.81 -18.82
N PRO A 37 -8.89 -5.22 -19.21
CA PRO A 37 -9.71 -5.77 -20.29
C PRO A 37 -8.95 -5.71 -21.62
N VAL A 38 -9.27 -6.65 -22.52
CA VAL A 38 -8.68 -6.70 -23.86
C VAL A 38 -9.26 -5.59 -24.73
N GLU A 39 -10.56 -5.28 -24.55
CA GLU A 39 -11.20 -4.15 -25.18
C GLU A 39 -10.75 -2.82 -24.57
N GLU A 40 -10.47 -1.83 -25.43
CA GLU A 40 -10.09 -0.50 -24.99
C GLU A 40 -11.26 0.17 -24.26
N PRO A 41 -11.06 0.68 -23.02
CA PRO A 41 -12.12 1.37 -22.29
C PRO A 41 -12.52 2.67 -23.00
N THR A 42 -13.72 2.74 -23.53
CA THR A 42 -14.26 3.92 -24.23
C THR A 42 -15.05 4.86 -23.31
N GLU A 43 -15.37 4.41 -22.09
CA GLU A 43 -16.12 5.18 -21.11
C GLU A 43 -15.22 5.70 -19.98
N PRO A 44 -15.40 6.97 -19.54
CA PRO A 44 -14.72 7.48 -18.36
C PRO A 44 -15.14 6.68 -17.12
N ARG A 45 -14.22 5.94 -16.54
CA ARG A 45 -14.41 5.26 -15.27
C ARG A 45 -13.67 5.95 -14.14
N GLY A 46 -14.21 5.80 -12.93
CA GLY A 46 -13.49 6.15 -11.72
C GLY A 46 -12.21 5.31 -11.58
N PRO A 47 -11.31 5.74 -10.69
CA PRO A 47 -10.13 4.96 -10.33
C PRO A 47 -10.55 3.68 -9.59
N LEU A 48 -9.75 2.64 -9.76
CA LEU A 48 -10.02 1.33 -9.16
C LEU A 48 -9.98 1.39 -7.63
N PRO A 49 -10.74 0.53 -6.93
CA PRO A 49 -10.65 0.44 -5.47
C PRO A 49 -9.22 0.05 -5.05
N PRO A 50 -8.75 0.53 -3.90
CA PRO A 50 -7.44 0.14 -3.38
C PRO A 50 -7.40 -1.36 -3.14
N LYS A 51 -6.25 -1.97 -3.41
CA LYS A 51 -6.02 -3.38 -3.13
C LYS A 51 -5.96 -3.65 -1.63
N PRO A 52 -6.18 -4.90 -1.19
CA PRO A 52 -5.98 -5.29 0.21
C PRO A 52 -4.59 -4.96 0.75
N ASP A 53 -3.53 -5.09 -0.07
CA ASP A 53 -2.14 -4.76 0.27
C ASP A 53 -1.82 -3.25 0.22
N GLN A 54 -2.75 -2.43 -0.27
CA GLN A 54 -2.68 -0.96 -0.23
C GLN A 54 -3.37 -0.37 1.02
N SER A 55 -3.77 -1.22 1.96
CA SER A 55 -4.22 -0.78 3.28
C SER A 55 -3.05 -0.30 4.13
N GLY A 56 -3.26 0.77 4.88
CA GLY A 56 -2.28 1.25 5.85
C GLY A 56 -2.16 0.29 7.04
N PRO A 57 -1.03 0.33 7.79
CA PRO A 57 -0.93 -0.42 9.03
C PRO A 57 -2.02 0.00 10.02
N GLU A 58 -2.33 -0.89 10.96
CA GLU A 58 -3.25 -0.58 12.05
C GLU A 58 -2.77 0.66 12.81
N THR A 59 -3.71 1.56 13.13
CA THR A 59 -3.42 2.84 13.77
C THR A 59 -3.19 2.64 15.27
N VAL A 60 -1.99 2.17 15.62
CA VAL A 60 -1.55 1.97 17.00
C VAL A 60 -0.53 3.00 17.45
N SER A 61 -0.50 3.30 18.74
CA SER A 61 0.54 4.13 19.35
C SER A 61 1.89 3.39 19.38
N PRO A 62 3.01 4.07 19.71
CA PRO A 62 4.30 3.40 19.94
C PRO A 62 4.27 2.31 21.02
N THR A 63 3.26 2.33 21.90
CA THR A 63 3.03 1.31 22.95
C THR A 63 2.03 0.24 22.52
N GLY A 64 1.61 0.22 21.26
CA GLY A 64 0.64 -0.75 20.74
C GLY A 64 -0.83 -0.45 21.10
N GLN A 65 -1.13 0.71 21.69
CA GLN A 65 -2.50 1.05 22.06
C GLN A 65 -3.30 1.51 20.82
N PRO A 66 -4.52 0.98 20.58
CA PRO A 66 -5.36 1.46 19.49
C PRO A 66 -5.62 2.96 19.63
N THR A 67 -5.33 3.72 18.58
CA THR A 67 -5.51 5.18 18.61
C THR A 67 -6.95 5.59 18.30
N GLY A 68 -7.77 4.67 17.77
CA GLY A 68 -9.12 4.97 17.28
C GLY A 68 -9.14 5.90 16.06
N ALA A 69 -7.97 6.26 15.52
CA ALA A 69 -7.88 7.04 14.31
C ALA A 69 -8.27 6.17 13.11
N GLU A 70 -9.17 6.69 12.27
CA GLU A 70 -9.53 6.07 11.00
C GLU A 70 -8.27 5.86 10.15
N GLN A 71 -8.03 4.63 9.68
CA GLN A 71 -6.88 4.28 8.83
C GLN A 71 -6.78 5.22 7.60
N ALA A 72 -7.94 5.62 7.06
CA ALA A 72 -8.05 6.51 5.92
C ALA A 72 -7.50 7.93 6.14
N ARG A 73 -7.21 8.36 7.38
CA ARG A 73 -6.65 9.71 7.63
C ARG A 73 -5.23 9.89 7.08
N VAL A 74 -4.48 8.80 6.97
CA VAL A 74 -3.07 8.82 6.52
C VAL A 74 -2.80 7.79 5.41
N ALA A 75 -3.78 6.95 5.09
CA ALA A 75 -3.68 6.04 3.97
C ALA A 75 -3.77 6.80 2.64
N GLN A 76 -3.10 6.28 1.61
CA GLN A 76 -3.37 6.63 0.22
C GLN A 76 -4.70 6.01 -0.24
N SER A 77 -5.77 6.20 0.53
CA SER A 77 -7.09 5.61 0.31
C SER A 77 -7.99 6.48 -0.58
N GLY A 78 -7.49 7.63 -1.02
CA GLY A 78 -8.19 8.48 -1.97
C GLY A 78 -8.26 7.83 -3.35
N SER A 79 -9.40 7.99 -4.01
CA SER A 79 -9.61 7.55 -5.39
C SER A 79 -8.55 8.13 -6.34
N TYR A 80 -8.14 9.37 -6.12
CA TYR A 80 -7.22 10.07 -7.03
C TYR A 80 -5.88 10.35 -6.37
N LEU A 81 -4.82 10.36 -7.17
CA LEU A 81 -3.55 10.92 -6.75
C LEU A 81 -3.72 12.42 -6.49
N THR A 82 -3.15 12.91 -5.39
CA THR A 82 -3.21 14.33 -5.04
C THR A 82 -1.82 14.85 -4.65
N THR A 83 -1.67 16.17 -4.66
CA THR A 83 -0.59 16.84 -3.91
C THR A 83 -0.82 16.71 -2.40
N ALA A 84 0.16 17.10 -1.59
CA ALA A 84 0.07 17.14 -0.13
C ALA A 84 -0.98 18.14 0.39
N GLN A 85 -1.35 19.14 -0.41
CA GLN A 85 -2.44 20.09 -0.12
C GLN A 85 -3.79 19.59 -0.66
N GLY A 86 -3.86 18.38 -1.19
CA GLY A 86 -5.11 17.74 -1.63
C GLY A 86 -5.57 18.11 -3.04
N THR A 87 -4.72 18.76 -3.85
CA THR A 87 -5.09 19.08 -5.24
C THR A 87 -4.98 17.81 -6.10
N ARG A 88 -6.04 17.46 -6.84
CA ARG A 88 -6.05 16.29 -7.71
C ARG A 88 -5.01 16.41 -8.83
N LEU A 89 -4.31 15.31 -9.06
CA LEU A 89 -3.37 15.12 -10.15
C LEU A 89 -3.94 14.27 -11.28
N TYR A 90 -3.50 14.60 -12.50
CA TYR A 90 -3.83 13.85 -13.72
C TYR A 90 -2.62 13.14 -14.32
N ASP A 91 -1.44 13.74 -14.21
CA ASP A 91 -0.16 13.21 -14.71
C ASP A 91 0.94 13.50 -13.69
N THR A 92 1.77 12.51 -13.37
CA THR A 92 2.90 12.61 -12.45
C THR A 92 4.22 12.12 -13.05
N ASP A 93 4.17 11.60 -14.28
CA ASP A 93 5.32 11.01 -14.99
C ASP A 93 5.98 12.04 -15.90
N HIS A 94 5.25 13.10 -16.27
CA HIS A 94 5.75 14.18 -17.09
C HIS A 94 5.82 15.51 -16.33
N SER A 95 6.93 16.22 -16.50
CA SER A 95 7.07 17.61 -16.07
C SER A 95 6.35 18.56 -17.03
N LEU A 96 5.83 19.66 -16.51
CA LEU A 96 5.31 20.77 -17.30
C LEU A 96 6.45 21.49 -18.03
N LYS A 97 6.35 21.55 -19.36
CA LYS A 97 7.38 22.09 -20.26
C LYS A 97 6.83 23.16 -21.21
N ALA A 98 7.68 24.08 -21.66
CA ALA A 98 7.38 25.03 -22.73
C ALA A 98 7.42 24.35 -24.12
N GLY A 99 6.41 23.53 -24.40
CA GLY A 99 6.35 22.69 -25.61
C GLY A 99 6.97 21.29 -25.42
N PRO A 100 6.77 20.36 -26.36
CA PRO A 100 7.10 18.94 -26.15
C PRO A 100 8.59 18.65 -25.83
N ARG A 101 9.49 19.43 -26.42
CA ARG A 101 10.95 19.37 -26.22
C ARG A 101 11.53 20.65 -25.62
N GLY A 102 10.68 21.47 -24.99
CA GLY A 102 11.10 22.70 -24.34
C GLY A 102 11.64 22.49 -22.93
N PRO A 103 12.14 23.56 -22.30
CA PRO A 103 12.59 23.52 -20.90
C PRO A 103 11.42 23.28 -19.93
N VAL A 104 11.74 22.72 -18.76
CA VAL A 104 10.81 22.56 -17.63
C VAL A 104 10.52 23.93 -17.01
N LEU A 105 9.25 24.16 -16.65
CA LEU A 105 8.80 25.43 -16.09
C LEU A 105 8.84 25.42 -14.55
N LEU A 106 9.35 26.49 -13.95
CA LEU A 106 9.38 26.65 -12.49
C LEU A 106 7.97 26.69 -11.85
N GLN A 107 6.96 27.06 -12.62
CA GLN A 107 5.56 27.09 -12.19
C GLN A 107 4.97 25.70 -11.94
N ASP A 108 5.67 24.63 -12.33
CA ASP A 108 5.30 23.25 -12.01
C ASP A 108 5.45 23.01 -10.50
N HIS A 109 4.38 23.30 -9.76
CA HIS A 109 4.36 23.15 -8.31
C HIS A 109 4.35 21.69 -7.88
N HIS A 110 3.67 20.82 -8.63
CA HIS A 110 3.64 19.39 -8.39
C HIS A 110 5.03 18.78 -8.46
N LEU A 111 5.77 19.05 -9.55
CA LEU A 111 7.14 18.56 -9.70
C LEU A 111 8.01 18.99 -8.53
N ARG A 112 7.98 20.29 -8.19
CA ARG A 112 8.79 20.83 -7.09
C ARG A 112 8.43 20.17 -5.78
N GLU A 113 7.15 20.03 -5.47
CA GLU A 113 6.72 19.42 -4.23
C GLU A 113 7.16 17.95 -4.12
N LYS A 114 6.94 17.14 -5.15
CA LYS A 114 7.32 15.72 -5.20
C LYS A 114 8.83 15.54 -5.01
N ILE A 115 9.64 16.32 -5.74
CA ILE A 115 11.10 16.23 -5.65
C ILE A 115 11.61 16.78 -4.33
N MET A 116 11.05 17.87 -3.81
CA MET A 116 11.44 18.39 -2.49
C MET A 116 11.15 17.39 -1.38
N HIS A 117 10.01 16.70 -1.44
CA HIS A 117 9.74 15.64 -0.47
C HIS A 117 10.76 14.50 -0.56
N PHE A 118 11.09 14.06 -1.79
CA PHE A 118 12.11 13.03 -2.04
C PHE A 118 13.50 13.44 -1.53
N ASP A 119 13.94 14.65 -1.85
CA ASP A 119 15.25 15.19 -1.45
C ASP A 119 15.42 15.26 0.08
N HIS A 120 14.30 15.32 0.82
CA HIS A 120 14.27 15.43 2.28
C HIS A 120 13.72 14.17 2.97
N GLU A 121 13.72 13.02 2.31
CA GLU A 121 13.29 11.75 2.93
C GLU A 121 14.23 11.28 4.04
N ARG A 122 15.50 11.70 4.00
CA ARG A 122 16.51 11.23 4.94
C ARG A 122 16.47 12.08 6.21
N ILE A 123 16.25 11.40 7.33
CA ILE A 123 16.46 11.93 8.68
C ILE A 123 17.77 11.39 9.25
N PRO A 124 18.38 12.07 10.25
CA PRO A 124 19.56 11.54 10.91
C PRO A 124 19.31 10.14 11.48
N GLU A 125 20.27 9.25 11.29
CA GLU A 125 20.24 7.92 11.90
C GLU A 125 20.52 8.00 13.41
N ARG A 126 20.25 6.89 14.13
CA ARG A 126 20.60 6.78 15.55
C ARG A 126 22.12 6.81 15.69
N VAL A 127 22.62 7.54 16.70
CA VAL A 127 24.07 7.68 16.98
C VAL A 127 24.77 6.32 17.09
N VAL A 128 24.09 5.32 17.67
CA VAL A 128 24.50 3.92 17.70
C VAL A 128 23.31 3.02 17.35
N HIS A 129 23.57 1.78 16.96
CA HIS A 129 22.53 0.81 16.52
C HIS A 129 21.68 1.33 15.35
N ALA A 130 22.30 2.05 14.40
CA ALA A 130 21.63 2.57 13.20
C ALA A 130 21.03 1.44 12.33
N ARG A 131 21.72 0.29 12.25
CA ARG A 131 21.23 -0.89 11.56
C ARG A 131 20.43 -1.78 12.51
N GLY A 132 19.14 -1.93 12.24
CA GLY A 132 18.25 -2.84 12.95
C GLY A 132 16.93 -3.05 12.20
N ALA A 133 16.17 -4.06 12.61
CA ALA A 133 14.80 -4.32 12.18
C ALA A 133 13.93 -4.55 13.42
N GLY A 134 12.63 -4.25 13.34
CA GLY A 134 11.70 -4.38 14.46
C GLY A 134 10.49 -5.23 14.09
N ALA A 135 9.89 -5.87 15.09
CA ALA A 135 8.62 -6.59 15.00
C ALA A 135 7.78 -6.28 16.25
N HIS A 136 6.46 -6.25 16.10
CA HIS A 136 5.54 -6.13 17.23
C HIS A 136 5.34 -7.48 17.92
N GLY A 137 5.00 -7.46 19.21
CA GLY A 137 4.72 -8.64 20.00
C GLY A 137 4.13 -8.30 21.37
N VAL A 138 3.75 -9.33 22.13
CA VAL A 138 3.23 -9.19 23.49
C VAL A 138 4.19 -9.85 24.46
N PHE A 139 4.51 -9.16 25.54
CA PHE A 139 5.25 -9.72 26.66
C PHE A 139 4.25 -10.21 27.71
N ARG A 140 4.40 -11.46 28.17
CA ARG A 140 3.62 -12.02 29.29
C ARG A 140 4.57 -12.60 30.33
N SER A 141 4.45 -12.14 31.59
CA SER A 141 5.23 -12.69 32.70
C SER A 141 4.78 -14.12 33.02
N TYR A 142 5.70 -14.96 33.50
CA TYR A 142 5.37 -16.30 34.00
C TYR A 142 4.61 -16.27 35.33
N GLY A 143 4.66 -15.16 36.07
CA GLY A 143 4.01 -14.96 37.36
C GLY A 143 4.37 -13.60 37.97
N SER A 144 4.05 -13.42 39.25
CA SER A 144 4.32 -12.15 39.96
C SER A 144 5.77 -12.05 40.44
N ALA A 145 6.42 -10.92 40.16
CA ALA A 145 7.74 -10.57 40.70
C ALA A 145 7.68 -9.60 41.89
N ALA A 146 6.52 -9.49 42.56
CA ALA A 146 6.28 -8.52 43.63
C ALA A 146 7.28 -8.60 44.82
N GLY A 147 7.89 -9.76 45.04
CA GLY A 147 8.92 -9.95 46.08
C GLY A 147 10.24 -9.22 45.80
N VAL A 148 10.51 -8.82 44.55
CA VAL A 148 11.78 -8.19 44.12
C VAL A 148 11.60 -6.86 43.38
N THR A 149 10.42 -6.59 42.81
CA THR A 149 10.13 -5.35 42.07
C THR A 149 8.71 -4.87 42.29
N LYS A 150 8.50 -3.56 42.13
CA LYS A 150 7.18 -2.90 42.13
C LYS A 150 6.71 -2.53 40.72
N ALA A 151 7.38 -3.03 39.68
CA ALA A 151 7.02 -2.75 38.30
C ALA A 151 5.67 -3.36 37.94
N ALA A 152 4.75 -2.54 37.40
CA ALA A 152 3.36 -2.94 37.16
C ALA A 152 3.20 -4.09 36.15
N PHE A 153 3.99 -4.11 35.07
CA PHE A 153 3.93 -5.16 34.04
C PHE A 153 4.41 -6.55 34.52
N LEU A 154 4.91 -6.63 35.77
CA LEU A 154 5.33 -7.85 36.44
C LEU A 154 4.50 -8.15 37.70
N ALA A 155 3.39 -7.43 37.91
CA ALA A 155 2.45 -7.70 39.00
C ALA A 155 1.70 -9.02 38.75
N ALA A 156 1.03 -9.52 39.79
CA ALA A 156 0.07 -10.61 39.61
C ALA A 156 -1.02 -10.17 38.63
N ASP A 157 -1.38 -11.05 37.70
CA ASP A 157 -2.47 -10.86 36.73
C ASP A 157 -2.33 -9.63 35.81
N ALA A 158 -1.10 -9.15 35.58
CA ALA A 158 -0.81 -8.15 34.55
C ALA A 158 -0.64 -8.84 33.17
N GLU A 159 -1.55 -8.55 32.24
CA GLU A 159 -1.44 -8.89 30.81
C GLU A 159 -1.01 -7.68 29.97
#